data_AF-A0A7V1LS30-F1
#
_entry.id   AF-A0A7V1LS30-F1
#
_cell.length_a   1.000
_cell.length_b   1.000
_cell.length_c   1.000
_cell.angle_alpha   90.00
_cell.angle_beta   90.00
_cell.angle_gamma   90.00
#
_symmetry.space_group_name_H-M   'P 1'
#
loop_
_entity.id
_entity.type
_entity.pdbx_description
1 polymer ?
#
loop_
_entity_poly.entity_id
_entity_poly.type
_entity_poly.pdbx_seq_one_letter_code
_entity_poly.pdbx_strand_id
1 'polypeptide(L)'
;MNEIIKTDNIQNRIFTFRNVQVMIDKDLAELYGVETKVLNQAVKRNLNRFPEIFRFQLADNEKNKLVTNCDRFKKLKHSSVNPYAFTEQGVAMLSAVLRSDTAVKVSIQIMQAFVEMKKFISTNADIFFRLDTIEKRQIGYQIET
;
A
#
# COMPACT_ATOMS: atom_id res chain seq x y z
N MET A 1 1.92 24.99 -9.31
CA MET A 1 0.99 24.30 -10.23
C MET A 1 0.70 22.95 -9.59
N ASN A 2 -0.37 22.87 -8.79
CA ASN A 2 -0.72 21.63 -8.09
C ASN A 2 -1.44 20.73 -9.09
N GLU A 3 -0.69 19.88 -9.80
CA GLU A 3 -1.30 18.75 -10.49
C GLU A 3 -2.04 17.94 -9.44
N ILE A 4 -3.37 17.91 -9.60
CA ILE A 4 -4.25 16.96 -8.94
C ILE A 4 -3.67 15.59 -9.27
N ILE A 5 -3.07 14.92 -8.28
CA ILE A 5 -2.63 13.54 -8.39
C ILE A 5 -3.85 12.78 -8.89
N LYS A 6 -3.84 12.31 -10.14
CA LYS A 6 -4.94 11.50 -10.69
C LYS A 6 -5.20 10.37 -9.71
N THR A 7 -6.44 10.21 -9.26
CA THR A 7 -6.84 9.19 -8.27
C THR A 7 -6.41 7.78 -8.70
N ASP A 8 -6.40 7.51 -10.00
CA ASP A 8 -5.89 6.27 -10.62
C ASP A 8 -4.41 5.97 -10.29
N ASN A 9 -3.60 6.99 -9.95
CA ASN A 9 -2.21 6.81 -9.55
C ASN A 9 -2.09 6.29 -8.12
N ILE A 10 -3.03 6.64 -7.23
CA ILE A 10 -2.98 6.27 -5.81
C ILE A 10 -3.44 4.82 -5.62
N GLN A 11 -4.51 4.40 -6.29
CA GLN A 11 -5.01 3.02 -6.20
C GLN A 11 -3.93 2.00 -6.62
N ASN A 12 -3.15 2.29 -7.66
CA ASN A 12 -2.03 1.47 -8.13
C ASN A 12 -0.81 1.42 -7.18
N ARG A 13 -0.85 2.18 -6.09
CA ARG A 13 0.15 2.17 -5.01
C ARG A 13 -0.35 1.46 -3.74
N ILE A 14 -1.58 0.95 -3.77
CA ILE A 14 -2.13 0.09 -2.71
C ILE A 14 -1.78 -1.36 -3.03
N PHE A 15 -1.13 -2.02 -2.07
CA PHE A 15 -0.73 -3.41 -2.13
C PHE A 15 -1.46 -4.23 -1.07
N THR A 16 -1.56 -5.53 -1.26
CA THR A 16 -2.06 -6.45 -0.24
C THR A 16 -0.91 -7.27 0.32
N PHE A 17 -0.57 -7.06 1.59
CA PHE A 17 0.39 -7.86 2.34
C PHE A 17 -0.26 -8.37 3.62
N ARG A 18 -0.06 -9.64 3.95
CA ARG A 18 -0.63 -10.28 5.15
C ARG A 18 -2.15 -10.09 5.26
N ASN A 19 -2.85 -10.15 4.12
CA ASN A 19 -4.30 -9.90 3.98
C ASN A 19 -4.77 -8.49 4.39
N VAL A 20 -3.86 -7.51 4.42
CA VAL A 20 -4.17 -6.12 4.73
C VAL A 20 -3.74 -5.24 3.57
N GLN A 21 -4.60 -4.29 3.19
CA GLN A 21 -4.27 -3.27 2.21
C GLN A 21 -3.31 -2.25 2.84
N VAL A 22 -2.19 -2.02 2.16
CA VAL A 22 -1.10 -1.16 2.63
C VAL A 22 -0.50 -0.32 1.51
N MET A 23 0.08 0.81 1.89
CA MET A 23 0.95 1.62 1.03
C MET A 23 2.38 1.59 1.55
N ILE A 24 3.34 1.64 0.62
CA ILE A 24 4.76 1.56 0.93
C ILE A 24 5.30 2.95 1.27
N ASP A 25 6.19 3.05 2.26
CA ASP A 25 6.80 4.29 2.75
C ASP A 25 7.40 5.16 1.64
N LYS A 26 8.01 4.55 0.64
CA LYS A 26 8.57 5.23 -0.53
C LYS A 26 7.49 5.89 -1.39
N ASP A 27 6.39 5.17 -1.68
CA ASP A 27 5.26 5.71 -2.44
C ASP A 27 4.58 6.83 -1.64
N LEU A 28 4.38 6.65 -0.33
CA LEU A 28 3.82 7.68 0.54
C LEU A 28 4.69 8.93 0.60
N ALA A 29 6.00 8.77 0.75
CA ALA A 29 6.94 9.89 0.80
C ALA A 29 6.91 10.71 -0.50
N GLU A 30 6.86 10.04 -1.65
CA GLU A 30 6.71 10.68 -2.96
C GLU A 30 5.39 11.48 -3.05
N LEU A 31 4.27 10.88 -2.64
CA LEU A 31 2.96 11.55 -2.65
C LEU A 31 2.93 12.76 -1.71
N TYR A 32 3.57 12.65 -0.54
CA TYR A 32 3.67 13.75 0.42
C TYR A 32 4.71 14.81 0.06
N GLY A 33 5.53 14.59 -0.98
CA GLY A 33 6.60 15.50 -1.37
C GLY A 33 7.75 15.58 -0.36
N VAL A 34 8.01 14.49 0.37
CA VAL A 34 9.09 14.40 1.36
C VAL A 34 10.02 13.23 1.06
N GLU A 35 11.22 13.24 1.60
CA GLU A 35 12.11 12.07 1.51
C GLU A 35 11.59 10.92 2.38
N THR A 36 11.74 9.67 1.91
CA THR A 36 11.35 8.47 2.66
C THR A 36 12.01 8.40 4.04
N LYS A 37 13.26 8.87 4.15
CA LYS A 37 13.98 8.96 5.43
C LYS A 37 13.32 9.95 6.39
N VAL A 38 12.88 11.10 5.89
CA VAL A 38 12.18 12.14 6.68
C VAL A 38 10.84 11.61 7.18
N LEU A 39 10.06 10.95 6.32
CA LEU A 39 8.80 10.31 6.69
C LEU A 39 9.01 9.28 7.82
N ASN A 40 9.97 8.36 7.63
CA ASN A 40 10.27 7.33 8.62
C ASN A 40 10.82 7.92 9.94
N GLN A 41 11.57 9.02 9.88
CA GLN A 41 12.04 9.71 11.07
C GLN A 41 10.89 10.38 11.84
N ALA A 42 9.94 10.98 11.13
CA ALA A 42 8.76 11.60 11.73
C ALA A 42 7.89 10.56 12.46
N VAL A 43 7.74 9.37 11.86
CA VAL A 43 7.09 8.21 12.49
C VAL A 43 7.86 7.75 13.71
N LYS A 44 9.19 7.59 13.61
CA LYS A 44 10.04 7.15 14.73
C LYS A 44 9.94 8.07 15.95
N ARG A 45 9.75 9.38 15.75
CA ARG A 45 9.53 10.37 16.82
C ARG A 45 8.15 10.26 17.47
N ASN A 46 7.20 9.61 16.81
CA ASN A 46 5.80 9.52 17.22
C ASN A 46 5.31 8.06 17.29
N LEU A 47 6.19 7.12 17.65
CA LEU A 47 5.88 5.67 17.61
C LEU A 47 4.64 5.27 18.43
N ASN A 48 4.32 6.02 19.48
CA ASN A 48 3.09 5.83 20.27
C ASN A 48 1.80 5.95 19.43
N ARG A 49 1.84 6.59 18.26
CA ARG A 49 0.72 6.71 17.32
C ARG A 49 0.68 5.60 16.26
N PHE A 50 1.73 4.79 16.16
CA PHE A 50 1.89 3.77 15.12
C PHE A 50 2.04 2.38 15.76
N PRO A 51 0.94 1.81 16.29
CA PRO A 51 0.93 0.40 16.68
C PRO A 51 1.24 -0.49 15.46
N GLU A 52 1.68 -1.73 15.70
CA GLU A 52 2.09 -2.65 14.62
C GLU A 52 1.00 -2.89 13.57
N ILE A 53 -0.26 -2.85 13.99
CA ILE A 53 -1.42 -2.97 13.10
C ILE A 53 -1.57 -1.80 12.12
N PHE A 54 -0.96 -0.64 12.40
CA PHE A 54 -1.01 0.54 11.52
C PHE A 54 0.20 0.62 10.61
N ARG A 55 1.32 0.03 11.05
CA ARG A 55 2.59 0.05 10.34
C ARG A 55 3.45 -1.12 10.75
N PHE A 56 3.98 -1.83 9.76
CA PHE A 56 4.95 -2.90 9.95
C PHE A 56 6.05 -2.85 8.89
N GLN A 57 7.20 -3.44 9.19
CA GLN A 57 8.28 -3.58 8.20
C GLN A 57 8.05 -4.84 7.36
N LEU A 58 8.27 -4.75 6.05
CA LEU A 58 8.20 -5.92 5.18
C LEU A 58 9.33 -6.91 5.49
N ALA A 59 9.04 -8.20 5.41
CA ALA A 59 10.04 -9.26 5.41
C ALA A 59 10.77 -9.32 4.05
N ASP A 60 11.92 -10.00 3.99
CA ASP A 60 12.73 -10.06 2.77
C ASP A 60 11.98 -10.69 1.59
N ASN A 61 11.17 -11.73 1.86
CA ASN A 61 10.32 -12.36 0.85
C ASN A 61 9.22 -11.40 0.33
N GLU A 62 8.61 -10.61 1.21
CA GLU A 62 7.60 -9.59 0.88
C GLU A 62 8.22 -8.47 0.05
N LYS A 63 9.41 -7.99 0.44
CA LYS A 63 10.20 -7.02 -0.35
C LYS A 63 10.53 -7.57 -1.74
N ASN A 64 11.00 -8.81 -1.84
CA ASN A 64 11.35 -9.40 -3.12
C ASN A 64 10.13 -9.49 -4.05
N LYS A 65 8.97 -9.88 -3.52
CA LYS A 65 7.70 -9.86 -4.28
C LYS A 65 7.34 -8.45 -4.75
N LEU A 66 7.46 -7.46 -3.86
CA LEU A 66 7.22 -6.05 -4.20
C LEU A 66 8.10 -5.57 -5.36
N VAL A 67 9.39 -5.88 -5.30
CA VAL A 67 10.38 -5.47 -6.32
C VAL A 67 10.13 -6.17 -7.65
N THR A 68 9.80 -7.45 -7.65
CA THR A 68 9.51 -8.23 -8.87
C THR A 68 8.26 -7.72 -9.58
N ASN A 69 7.22 -7.37 -8.81
CA ASN A 69 5.94 -6.97 -9.39
C ASN A 69 5.90 -5.49 -9.80
N CYS A 70 6.86 -4.67 -9.36
CA CYS A 70 6.84 -3.22 -9.56
C CYS A 70 8.23 -2.65 -9.81
N ASP A 71 8.47 -2.30 -11.08
CA ASP A 71 9.73 -1.73 -11.57
C ASP A 71 10.22 -0.49 -10.81
N ARG A 72 9.30 0.34 -10.30
CA ARG A 72 9.63 1.53 -9.50
C ARG A 72 10.36 1.22 -8.17
N PHE A 73 10.27 -0.01 -7.69
CA PHE A 73 10.98 -0.50 -6.52
C PHE A 73 12.28 -1.22 -6.83
N LYS A 74 12.75 -1.30 -8.09
CA LYS A 74 14.03 -1.94 -8.46
C LYS A 74 15.22 -1.52 -7.60
N LYS A 75 15.29 -0.23 -7.19
CA LYS A 75 16.34 0.29 -6.29
C LYS A 75 16.34 -0.36 -4.89
N LEU A 76 15.22 -0.93 -4.45
CA LEU A 76 15.11 -1.65 -3.17
C LEU A 76 15.67 -3.09 -3.26
N LYS A 77 15.93 -3.63 -4.45
CA LYS A 77 16.45 -5.00 -4.65
C LYS A 77 17.75 -5.24 -3.88
N HIS A 78 18.66 -4.27 -3.91
CA HIS A 78 19.96 -4.33 -3.26
C HIS A 78 19.99 -3.51 -1.97
N SER A 79 18.84 -3.01 -1.50
CA SER A 79 18.78 -2.29 -0.24
C SER A 79 18.85 -3.27 0.93
N SER A 80 19.74 -2.98 1.87
CA SER A 80 19.86 -3.68 3.15
C SER A 80 18.70 -3.37 4.09
N VAL A 81 17.90 -2.35 3.81
CA VAL A 81 16.77 -1.93 4.65
C VAL A 81 15.47 -2.26 3.95
N ASN A 82 14.61 -3.00 4.64
CA ASN A 82 13.28 -3.31 4.13
C ASN A 82 12.34 -2.11 4.32
N PRO A 83 11.48 -1.81 3.34
CA PRO A 83 10.57 -0.70 3.43
C PRO A 83 9.48 -0.95 4.48
N TYR A 84 8.90 0.13 4.99
CA TYR A 84 7.73 0.06 5.84
C TYR A 84 6.44 0.08 5.02
N ALA A 85 5.47 -0.72 5.46
CA ALA A 85 4.12 -0.75 4.96
C ALA A 85 3.19 -0.05 5.97
N PHE A 86 2.26 0.76 5.47
CA PHE A 86 1.31 1.52 6.25
C PHE A 86 -0.11 1.17 5.82
N THR A 87 -0.97 0.87 6.79
CA THR A 87 -2.40 0.69 6.54
C THR A 87 -3.09 2.04 6.37
N GLU A 88 -4.38 2.02 6.02
CA GLU A 88 -5.21 3.23 6.00
C GLU A 88 -5.12 4.04 7.32
N GLN A 89 -5.17 3.37 8.48
CA GLN A 89 -5.04 4.02 9.78
C GLN A 89 -3.62 4.57 9.99
N GLY A 90 -2.60 3.88 9.51
CA GLY A 90 -1.22 4.38 9.50
C GLY A 90 -1.09 5.67 8.68
N VAL A 91 -1.70 5.72 7.50
CA VAL A 91 -1.75 6.92 6.67
C VAL A 91 -2.52 8.05 7.36
N ALA A 92 -3.65 7.75 8.00
CA ALA A 92 -4.39 8.73 8.78
C ALA A 92 -3.50 9.35 9.88
N MET A 93 -2.67 8.55 10.56
CA MET A 93 -1.70 9.05 11.55
C MET A 93 -0.56 9.88 10.94
N LEU A 94 -0.13 9.59 9.70
CA LEU A 94 0.87 10.40 9.00
C LEU A 94 0.39 11.84 8.79
N SER A 95 -0.90 12.05 8.52
CA SER A 95 -1.49 13.40 8.37
C SER A 95 -1.30 14.27 9.62
N ALA A 96 -1.43 13.66 10.80
CA ALA A 96 -1.28 14.34 12.09
C ALA A 96 0.18 14.63 12.48
N VAL A 97 1.13 13.95 11.82
CA VAL A 97 2.57 14.06 12.09
C VAL A 97 3.28 14.99 11.11
N LEU A 98 2.95 14.93 9.81
CA LEU A 98 3.62 15.73 8.78
C LEU A 98 3.17 17.20 8.72
N ARG A 99 1.97 17.51 9.25
CA ARG A 99 1.46 18.88 9.50
C ARG A 99 1.65 19.91 8.36
N SER A 100 1.54 19.48 7.10
CA SER A 100 1.56 20.38 5.94
C SER A 100 0.22 20.31 5.19
N ASP A 101 -0.19 21.42 4.56
CA ASP A 101 -1.44 21.46 3.77
C ASP A 101 -1.45 20.41 2.65
N THR A 102 -0.28 20.18 2.04
CA THR A 102 -0.09 19.09 1.07
C THR A 102 -0.33 17.74 1.72
N ALA A 103 0.24 17.48 2.90
CA ALA A 103 0.05 16.20 3.58
C ALA A 103 -1.40 15.97 4.01
N VAL A 104 -2.13 17.00 4.41
CA VAL A 104 -3.57 16.89 4.71
C VAL A 104 -4.34 16.48 3.45
N LYS A 105 -4.16 17.19 2.33
CA LYS A 105 -4.86 16.90 1.07
C LYS A 105 -4.56 15.51 0.52
N VAL A 106 -3.28 15.14 0.51
CA VAL A 106 -2.83 13.82 0.02
C VAL A 106 -3.35 12.69 0.91
N SER A 107 -3.38 12.89 2.23
CA SER A 107 -3.92 11.87 3.15
C SER A 107 -5.41 11.63 2.91
N ILE A 108 -6.18 12.68 2.64
CA ILE A 108 -7.61 12.56 2.31
C ILE A 108 -7.80 11.73 1.03
N GLN A 109 -7.03 12.01 -0.02
CA GLN A 109 -7.10 11.27 -1.27
C GLN A 109 -6.69 9.80 -1.11
N ILE A 110 -5.66 9.53 -0.31
CA ILE A 110 -5.24 8.16 -0.01
C ILE A 110 -6.34 7.41 0.73
N MET A 111 -6.93 8.00 1.78
CA MET A 111 -8.03 7.38 2.52
C MET A 111 -9.23 7.09 1.62
N GLN A 112 -9.58 8.02 0.72
CA GLN A 112 -10.63 7.80 -0.28
C GLN A 112 -10.32 6.60 -1.18
N ALA A 113 -9.08 6.48 -1.67
CA ALA A 113 -8.66 5.33 -2.48
C ALA A 113 -8.75 4.00 -1.71
N PHE A 114 -8.39 3.96 -0.43
CA PHE A 114 -8.58 2.76 0.40
C PHE A 114 -10.05 2.39 0.56
N VAL A 115 -10.93 3.37 0.81
CA VAL A 115 -12.38 3.14 0.94
C VAL A 115 -12.97 2.63 -0.39
N GLU A 116 -12.61 3.24 -1.52
CA GLU A 116 -13.03 2.80 -2.85
C GLU A 116 -12.58 1.37 -3.15
N MET A 117 -11.33 1.04 -2.84
CA MET A 117 -10.80 -0.31 -3.02
C MET A 117 -11.53 -1.35 -2.18
N LYS A 118 -11.85 -1.05 -0.91
CA LYS A 118 -12.67 -1.93 -0.07
C LYS A 118 -14.08 -2.11 -0.63
N LYS A 119 -14.70 -1.02 -1.08
CA LYS A 119 -16.04 -1.06 -1.70
C LYS A 119 -16.03 -1.87 -3.00
N PHE A 120 -14.98 -1.73 -3.81
CA PHE A 120 -14.81 -2.51 -5.04
C PHE A 120 -14.72 -4.01 -4.75
N ILE A 121 -13.88 -4.41 -3.79
CA ILE A 121 -13.74 -5.82 -3.39
C ILE A 121 -15.08 -6.35 -2.84
N SER A 122 -15.74 -5.58 -1.97
CA SER A 122 -17.01 -5.99 -1.37
C SER A 122 -18.14 -6.10 -2.40
N THR A 123 -18.24 -5.18 -3.35
CA THR A 123 -19.29 -5.18 -4.39
C THR A 123 -19.09 -6.32 -5.39
N ASN A 124 -17.83 -6.69 -5.67
CA ASN A 124 -17.50 -7.72 -6.66
C ASN A 124 -17.17 -9.08 -6.02
N ALA A 125 -17.46 -9.27 -4.73
CA ALA A 125 -17.13 -10.49 -3.98
C ALA A 125 -17.70 -11.75 -4.67
N ASP A 126 -18.94 -11.68 -5.17
CA ASP A 126 -19.58 -12.78 -5.89
C ASP A 126 -18.87 -13.12 -7.21
N ILE A 127 -18.31 -12.12 -7.90
CA ILE A 127 -17.54 -12.32 -9.12
C ILE A 127 -16.23 -13.05 -8.79
N PHE A 128 -15.53 -12.65 -7.74
CA PHE A 128 -14.32 -13.34 -7.28
C PHE A 128 -14.60 -14.80 -6.88
N PHE A 129 -15.73 -15.06 -6.22
CA PHE A 129 -16.15 -16.43 -5.87
C PHE A 129 -16.40 -17.30 -7.12
N ARG A 130 -17.04 -16.72 -8.14
CA ARG A 130 -17.27 -17.42 -9.41
C ARG A 130 -15.97 -17.70 -10.16
N LEU A 131 -15.00 -16.79 -10.14
CA LEU A 131 -13.68 -16.99 -10.75
C LEU A 131 -12.91 -18.14 -10.08
N ASP A 132 -12.86 -18.18 -8.75
CA ASP A 132 -12.22 -19.28 -7.99
C ASP A 132 -12.85 -20.64 -8.32
N THR A 133 -14.17 -20.67 -8.50
CA THR A 133 -14.89 -21.88 -8.91
C THR A 133 -14.50 -22.35 -10.31
N ILE A 134 -14.30 -21.41 -11.25
CA ILE A 134 -13.88 -21.73 -12.62
C ILE A 134 -12.42 -22.21 -12.64
N GLU A 135 -11.52 -21.54 -11.91
CA GLU A 135 -10.10 -21.89 -11.81
C GLU A 135 -9.92 -23.32 -11.27
N LYS A 136 -10.62 -23.67 -10.19
CA LYS A 136 -10.62 -25.04 -9.63
C LYS A 136 -11.07 -26.11 -10.64
N ARG A 137 -12.08 -25.79 -11.45
CA ARG A 137 -12.56 -26.71 -12.51
C ARG A 137 -11.49 -26.88 -13.60
N GLN A 138 -10.86 -25.80 -14.05
CA GLN A 138 -9.80 -25.88 -15.07
C GLN A 138 -8.58 -26.67 -14.60
N ILE A 139 -8.16 -26.51 -13.34
CA ILE A 139 -7.06 -27.28 -12.77
C ILE A 139 -7.42 -28.77 -12.70
N GLY A 140 -8.65 -29.11 -12.31
CA GLY A 140 -9.14 -30.50 -12.33
C GLY A 140 -9.04 -31.14 -13.72
N TYR A 141 -9.48 -30.43 -14.76
CA TYR A 141 -9.37 -30.91 -16.15
C TYR A 141 -7.92 -31.10 -16.62
N GLN A 142 -6.97 -30.28 -16.14
CA GLN A 142 -5.56 -30.40 -16.50
C GLN A 142 -4.82 -31.53 -15.77
N ILE A 143 -5.35 -32.03 -14.64
CA ILE A 143 -4.76 -33.16 -13.90
C ILE A 143 -5.27 -34.51 -14.44
N GLU A 144 -6.46 -34.52 -15.04
CA GLU A 144 -7.07 -35.71 -15.64
C GLU A 144 -6.60 -35.99 -17.09
N THR A 145 -5.77 -35.12 -17.68
CA THR A 145 -5.22 -35.26 -19.04
C THR A 145 -3.70 -35.43 -18.98
#